data_AF-A0A2C9UXJ0-F1
#
_entry.id   AF-A0A2C9UXJ0-F1
#
_cell.length_a   1.000
_cell.length_b   1.000
_cell.length_c   1.000
_cell.angle_alpha   90.00
_cell.angle_beta   90.00
_cell.angle_gamma   90.00
#
_symmetry.space_group_name_H-M   'P 1'
#
loop_
_entity.id
_entity.type
_entity.pdbx_description
1 polymer ?
#
loop_
_entity_poly.entity_id
_entity_poly.type
_entity_poly.pdbx_seq_one_letter_code
_entity_poly.pdbx_strand_id
1 'polypeptide(L)'
;MANSKYEYVKSFEVNDEVMSPNLIVVRINGCDFRRFSEVHEFERPNDETALNLMNACAISVLEEYPDIVFSYGFSDEYSFVFKKTTKFYQRRASKILSLIVSFFSSIYPTKWKEFFPQKEMRYPPTFHGRVICCATIEVLQEYLSWRQNECHTNNQYNTCLWKLVESGKTEKEAQEILKGTQKQEKNELLFQQFGVNYKKLPEMFRQGSCVFMKQEEDIAKYSENGTPVKRLRRKARIVHSENVAGRSFWNVHQNLLKDIGGFAEDNGKINPDYIRSFLFENKLMPSTWIVIRIDGCHFHRFCDVHAFEKPNDLQALNLMNSCAMAVLKEFQDVMFSYGVSDEYSFVLKKDSEFFQRRASGIVSAIVSFFSSMYVMNWKSFFPEKELKYAPSFDGRAICYPSSEILRDYLSWRQVDCHINNQYNTCFWALVKSGKSKSDAQNTLKGTQAREKNQMLKQFGIDYNALPAMLRQGSCVFRLKIRH
;
A
#
# COMPACT_ATOMS: atom_id res chain seq x y z
N MET A 1 -6.71 -8.27 27.61
CA MET A 1 -6.75 -9.38 26.64
C MET A 1 -7.35 -10.58 27.33
N ALA A 2 -8.15 -11.35 26.62
CA ALA A 2 -8.66 -12.61 27.14
C ALA A 2 -7.54 -13.65 27.08
N ASN A 3 -7.12 -14.15 28.25
CA ASN A 3 -6.27 -15.33 28.36
C ASN A 3 -7.07 -16.56 27.91
N SER A 4 -7.32 -16.70 26.61
CA SER A 4 -7.95 -17.89 26.06
C SER A 4 -6.90 -18.98 25.87
N LYS A 5 -7.32 -20.25 25.92
CA LYS A 5 -6.43 -21.39 25.64
C LYS A 5 -5.77 -21.34 24.25
N TYR A 6 -6.27 -20.49 23.36
CA TYR A 6 -5.78 -20.32 21.99
C TYR A 6 -4.74 -19.21 21.85
N GLU A 7 -4.41 -18.46 22.92
CA GLU A 7 -3.50 -17.31 22.82
C GLU A 7 -2.10 -17.67 22.31
N TYR A 8 -1.67 -18.92 22.47
CA TYR A 8 -0.39 -19.42 21.98
C TYR A 8 -0.19 -19.22 20.48
N VAL A 9 -1.26 -19.14 19.67
CA VAL A 9 -1.15 -18.94 18.20
C VAL A 9 -0.44 -17.64 17.83
N LYS A 10 -0.42 -16.64 18.73
CA LYS A 10 0.34 -15.39 18.54
C LYS A 10 1.85 -15.61 18.48
N SER A 11 2.37 -16.71 19.06
CA SER A 11 3.81 -17.00 19.05
C SER A 11 4.33 -17.40 17.66
N PHE A 12 3.43 -17.62 16.69
CA PHE A 12 3.80 -17.88 15.29
C PHE A 12 4.02 -16.58 14.49
N GLU A 13 3.70 -15.41 15.05
CA GLU A 13 4.06 -14.14 14.44
C GLU A 13 5.58 -13.94 14.46
N VAL A 14 6.15 -13.56 13.33
CA VAL A 14 7.60 -13.37 13.16
C VAL A 14 7.95 -11.89 13.34
N ASN A 15 9.02 -11.61 14.08
CA ASN A 15 9.61 -10.27 14.11
C ASN A 15 10.41 -10.04 12.81
N ASP A 16 10.12 -8.94 12.13
CA ASP A 16 10.71 -8.55 10.85
C ASP A 16 11.27 -7.12 10.86
N GLU A 17 11.80 -6.71 12.01
CA GLU A 17 12.50 -5.45 12.16
C GLU A 17 13.67 -5.31 11.19
N VAL A 18 13.70 -4.20 10.44
CA VAL A 18 14.86 -3.81 9.63
C VAL A 18 15.91 -3.21 10.55
N MET A 19 16.97 -3.99 10.80
CA MET A 19 18.06 -3.60 11.71
C MET A 19 18.68 -2.24 11.36
N SER A 20 18.96 -1.43 12.38
CA SER A 20 19.83 -0.26 12.21
C SER A 20 21.27 -0.72 11.97
N PRO A 21 22.08 -0.04 11.13
CA PRO A 21 21.86 1.27 10.51
C PRO A 21 21.26 1.24 9.08
N ASN A 22 20.68 0.12 8.62
CA ASN A 22 20.20 0.00 7.25
C ASN A 22 19.17 1.08 6.89
N LEU A 23 19.30 1.69 5.72
CA LEU A 23 18.28 2.53 5.11
C LEU A 23 17.13 1.64 4.60
N ILE A 24 15.90 2.16 4.68
CA ILE A 24 14.69 1.46 4.26
C ILE A 24 14.20 2.09 2.96
N VAL A 25 14.08 1.28 1.92
CA VAL A 25 13.40 1.66 0.67
C VAL A 25 12.20 0.76 0.46
N VAL A 26 11.01 1.33 0.32
CA VAL A 26 9.80 0.58 -0.06
C VAL A 26 9.61 0.74 -1.56
N ARG A 27 9.74 -0.36 -2.32
CA ARG A 27 9.41 -0.38 -3.75
C ARG A 27 8.02 -0.96 -3.92
N ILE A 28 7.16 -0.26 -4.67
CA ILE A 28 5.85 -0.72 -5.11
C ILE A 28 5.84 -0.83 -6.64
N ASN A 29 5.06 -1.77 -7.16
CA ASN A 29 4.89 -2.00 -8.59
C ASN A 29 3.45 -2.46 -8.87
N GLY A 30 2.89 -2.04 -10.01
CA GLY A 30 1.59 -2.45 -10.48
C GLY A 30 1.49 -3.96 -10.73
N CYS A 31 0.41 -4.58 -10.28
CA CYS A 31 0.05 -5.96 -10.62
C CYS A 31 -0.69 -5.96 -11.96
N ASP A 32 -0.16 -6.67 -12.96
CA ASP A 32 -0.75 -6.80 -14.30
C ASP A 32 -1.16 -5.45 -14.92
N PHE A 33 -0.28 -4.45 -14.75
CA PHE A 33 -0.55 -3.08 -15.24
C PHE A 33 -0.54 -2.98 -16.76
N ARG A 34 -0.01 -3.98 -17.46
CA ARG A 34 -0.20 -4.15 -18.91
C ARG A 34 -1.69 -4.25 -19.24
N ARG A 35 -2.41 -5.20 -18.61
CA ARG A 35 -3.86 -5.33 -18.79
C ARG A 35 -4.60 -4.09 -18.29
N PHE A 36 -4.17 -3.50 -17.18
CA PHE A 36 -4.79 -2.28 -16.65
C PHE A 36 -4.72 -1.13 -17.65
N SER A 37 -3.56 -0.90 -18.24
CA SER A 37 -3.36 0.13 -19.27
C SER A 37 -4.12 -0.17 -20.57
N GLU A 38 -4.23 -1.43 -20.98
CA GLU A 38 -5.04 -1.82 -22.15
C GLU A 38 -6.53 -1.57 -21.92
N VAL A 39 -7.08 -2.02 -20.77
CA VAL A 39 -8.51 -1.89 -20.45
C VAL A 39 -8.94 -0.43 -20.28
N HIS A 40 -8.05 0.43 -19.79
CA HIS A 40 -8.31 1.86 -19.61
C HIS A 40 -7.77 2.72 -20.76
N GLU A 41 -7.31 2.09 -21.85
CA GLU A 41 -6.91 2.74 -23.10
C GLU A 41 -5.86 3.84 -22.85
N PHE A 42 -4.80 3.50 -22.13
CA PHE A 42 -3.67 4.40 -21.91
C PHE A 42 -2.85 4.56 -23.19
N GLU A 43 -2.34 5.77 -23.41
CA GLU A 43 -1.46 6.06 -24.53
C GLU A 43 -0.17 5.22 -24.49
N ARG A 44 0.32 4.86 -25.67
CA ARG A 44 1.56 4.10 -25.85
C ARG A 44 2.57 4.96 -26.62
N PRO A 45 3.88 4.87 -26.32
CA PRO A 45 4.50 4.04 -25.28
C PRO A 45 4.28 4.54 -23.86
N ASN A 46 3.90 5.80 -23.66
CA ASN A 46 3.71 6.44 -22.36
C ASN A 46 2.42 7.25 -22.35
N ASP A 47 1.70 7.20 -21.23
CA ASP A 47 0.54 8.04 -20.96
C ASP A 47 0.92 9.06 -19.89
N GLU A 48 1.02 10.33 -20.28
CA GLU A 48 1.42 11.43 -19.40
C GLU A 48 0.44 11.59 -18.23
N THR A 49 -0.85 11.42 -18.48
CA THR A 49 -1.90 11.55 -17.47
C THR A 49 -1.79 10.45 -16.42
N ALA A 50 -1.55 9.21 -16.84
CA ALA A 50 -1.33 8.08 -15.96
C ALA A 50 -0.07 8.26 -15.08
N LEU A 51 1.03 8.74 -15.67
CA LEU A 51 2.26 9.01 -14.93
C LEU A 51 2.07 10.16 -13.92
N ASN A 52 1.33 11.20 -14.29
CA ASN A 52 1.00 12.29 -13.38
C ASN A 52 0.08 11.84 -12.23
N LEU A 53 -0.84 10.90 -12.47
CA LEU A 53 -1.62 10.25 -11.41
C LEU A 53 -0.70 9.48 -10.44
N MET A 54 0.26 8.70 -10.95
CA MET A 54 1.26 8.02 -10.12
C MET A 54 2.09 9.02 -9.28
N ASN A 55 2.52 10.14 -9.88
CA ASN A 55 3.22 11.22 -9.19
C ASN A 55 2.37 11.84 -8.07
N ALA A 56 1.09 12.09 -8.32
CA ALA A 56 0.16 12.65 -7.34
C ALA A 56 -0.11 11.68 -6.17
N CYS A 57 -0.14 10.38 -6.43
CA CYS A 57 -0.20 9.35 -5.39
C CYS A 57 1.07 9.36 -4.53
N ALA A 58 2.24 9.46 -5.14
CA ALA A 58 3.51 9.56 -4.42
C ALA A 58 3.60 10.83 -3.56
N ILE A 59 3.14 11.98 -4.05
CA ILE A 59 3.02 13.21 -3.25
C ILE A 59 2.17 12.97 -2.01
N SER A 60 1.01 12.34 -2.17
CA SER A 60 0.10 12.05 -1.05
C SER A 60 0.78 11.14 -0.01
N VAL A 61 1.58 10.16 -0.44
CA VAL A 61 2.39 9.31 0.45
C VAL A 61 3.41 10.13 1.24
N LEU A 62 4.11 11.08 0.62
CA LEU A 62 5.11 11.92 1.29
C LEU A 62 4.49 12.95 2.26
N GLU A 63 3.25 13.34 2.00
CA GLU A 63 2.44 14.19 2.89
C GLU A 63 1.98 13.42 4.13
N GLU A 64 1.45 12.20 3.95
CA GLU A 64 0.96 11.35 5.03
C GLU A 64 2.08 10.78 5.90
N TYR A 65 3.24 10.45 5.30
CA TYR A 65 4.36 9.81 5.98
C TYR A 65 5.64 10.66 5.92
N PRO A 66 5.80 11.65 6.83
CA PRO A 66 6.96 12.55 6.85
C PRO A 66 8.35 11.91 6.98
N ASP A 67 8.41 10.65 7.42
CA ASP A 67 9.66 9.88 7.51
C ASP A 67 10.17 9.43 6.13
N ILE A 68 9.32 9.46 5.10
CA ILE A 68 9.70 9.33 3.69
C ILE A 68 10.17 10.70 3.21
N VAL A 69 11.43 10.77 2.78
CA VAL A 69 12.08 12.04 2.45
C VAL A 69 12.37 12.17 0.96
N PHE A 70 12.43 11.06 0.24
CA PHE A 70 12.67 11.02 -1.19
C PHE A 70 11.89 9.85 -1.81
N SER A 71 11.39 10.04 -3.03
CA SER A 71 10.86 8.95 -3.83
C SER A 71 11.22 9.11 -5.30
N TYR A 72 11.31 7.98 -5.99
CA TYR A 72 11.58 7.90 -7.41
C TYR A 72 10.62 6.91 -8.07
N GLY A 73 9.98 7.29 -9.17
CA GLY A 73 9.05 6.43 -9.89
C GLY A 73 9.07 6.62 -11.40
N PHE A 74 8.68 5.57 -12.12
CA PHE A 74 8.50 5.54 -13.57
C PHE A 74 7.57 4.37 -13.92
N SER A 75 6.93 4.41 -15.09
CA SER A 75 5.95 3.39 -15.48
C SER A 75 4.89 3.22 -14.38
N ASP A 76 4.73 2.01 -13.89
CA ASP A 76 3.82 1.53 -12.86
C ASP A 76 4.52 1.27 -11.52
N GLU A 77 5.76 1.75 -11.33
CA GLU A 77 6.52 1.58 -10.09
C GLU A 77 6.91 2.88 -9.39
N TYR A 78 7.03 2.79 -8.06
CA TYR A 78 7.55 3.86 -7.21
C TYR A 78 8.42 3.29 -6.09
N SER A 79 9.47 4.02 -5.72
CA SER A 79 10.38 3.71 -4.62
C SER A 79 10.33 4.83 -3.59
N PHE A 80 10.10 4.51 -2.33
CA PHE A 80 10.02 5.46 -1.23
C PHE A 80 11.16 5.25 -0.25
N VAL A 81 12.01 6.26 -0.08
CA VAL A 81 13.21 6.22 0.76
C VAL A 81 12.93 6.90 2.09
N PHE A 82 13.11 6.15 3.16
CA PHE A 82 12.97 6.65 4.53
C PHE A 82 14.26 7.32 5.00
N LYS A 83 14.14 8.36 5.83
CA LYS A 83 15.29 8.99 6.49
C LYS A 83 16.06 7.97 7.34
N LYS A 84 17.38 8.16 7.45
CA LYS A 84 18.30 7.25 8.14
C LYS A 84 17.92 7.00 9.60
N THR A 85 17.34 8.01 10.26
CA THR A 85 16.98 7.99 11.68
C THR A 85 15.57 7.45 11.97
N THR A 86 14.86 6.95 10.96
CA THR A 86 13.47 6.52 11.14
C THR A 86 13.32 5.44 12.22
N LYS A 87 12.32 5.63 13.08
CA LYS A 87 11.80 4.65 14.04
C LYS A 87 10.36 4.25 13.71
N PHE A 88 9.90 4.59 12.51
CA PHE A 88 8.53 4.42 12.06
C PHE A 88 8.08 2.96 12.27
N TYR A 89 7.03 2.77 13.07
CA TYR A 89 6.52 1.45 13.48
C TYR A 89 7.57 0.44 13.97
N GLN A 90 8.58 0.90 14.71
CA GLN A 90 9.69 0.06 15.18
C GLN A 90 10.40 -0.66 14.03
N ARG A 91 10.40 -0.05 12.83
CA ARG A 91 11.10 -0.53 11.64
C ARG A 91 10.65 -1.93 11.16
N ARG A 92 9.45 -2.38 11.54
CA ARG A 92 8.86 -3.65 11.09
C ARG A 92 8.57 -3.63 9.58
N ALA A 93 9.27 -4.46 8.81
CA ALA A 93 9.25 -4.43 7.35
C ALA A 93 7.84 -4.62 6.77
N SER A 94 7.09 -5.61 7.24
CA SER A 94 5.72 -5.90 6.81
C SER A 94 4.77 -4.73 7.07
N LYS A 95 4.84 -4.12 8.25
CA LYS A 95 3.98 -2.98 8.61
C LYS A 95 4.31 -1.75 7.77
N ILE A 96 5.59 -1.45 7.56
CA ILE A 96 6.00 -0.34 6.71
C ILE A 96 5.52 -0.58 5.28
N LEU A 97 5.84 -1.74 4.69
CA LEU A 97 5.46 -2.07 3.32
C LEU A 97 3.95 -1.98 3.09
N SER A 98 3.18 -2.67 3.91
CA SER A 98 1.73 -2.79 3.74
C SER A 98 1.01 -1.45 3.88
N LEU A 99 1.44 -0.59 4.80
CA LEU A 99 0.86 0.75 4.94
C LEU A 99 1.11 1.64 3.74
N ILE A 100 2.34 1.66 3.23
CA ILE A 100 2.67 2.49 2.05
C ILE A 100 1.92 1.99 0.82
N VAL A 101 1.91 0.68 0.58
CA VAL A 101 1.18 0.07 -0.53
C VAL A 101 -0.33 0.31 -0.40
N SER A 102 -0.91 0.06 0.77
CA SER A 102 -2.33 0.25 1.03
C SER A 102 -2.77 1.69 0.79
N PHE A 103 -2.05 2.66 1.38
CA PHE A 103 -2.37 4.06 1.22
C PHE A 103 -2.23 4.53 -0.23
N PHE A 104 -1.15 4.16 -0.92
CA PHE A 104 -0.99 4.46 -2.36
C PHE A 104 -2.16 3.89 -3.17
N SER A 105 -2.57 2.65 -2.87
CA SER A 105 -3.66 1.96 -3.56
C SER A 105 -5.03 2.56 -3.27
N SER A 106 -5.26 3.18 -2.10
CA SER A 106 -6.48 3.93 -1.82
C SER A 106 -6.48 5.32 -2.46
N ILE A 107 -5.33 5.97 -2.58
CA ILE A 107 -5.23 7.30 -3.19
C ILE A 107 -5.44 7.23 -4.71
N TYR A 108 -4.93 6.20 -5.39
CA TYR A 108 -5.04 6.06 -6.84
C TYR A 108 -6.51 6.14 -7.36
N PRO A 109 -7.48 5.34 -6.86
CA PRO A 109 -8.89 5.48 -7.24
C PRO A 109 -9.52 6.78 -6.72
N THR A 110 -9.10 7.29 -5.56
CA THR A 110 -9.59 8.58 -5.03
C THR A 110 -9.29 9.73 -5.98
N LYS A 111 -8.08 9.73 -6.56
CA LYS A 111 -7.62 10.76 -7.51
C LYS A 111 -7.98 10.46 -8.97
N TRP A 112 -8.52 9.30 -9.29
CA TRP A 112 -8.75 8.89 -10.68
C TRP A 112 -9.52 9.94 -11.50
N LYS A 113 -10.63 10.47 -10.96
CA LYS A 113 -11.47 11.45 -11.66
C LYS A 113 -10.84 12.84 -11.80
N GLU A 114 -9.83 13.17 -11.00
CA GLU A 114 -9.01 14.40 -11.15
C GLU A 114 -8.17 14.34 -12.44
N PHE A 115 -7.67 13.15 -12.79
CA PHE A 115 -6.80 12.95 -13.95
C PHE A 115 -7.55 12.44 -15.18
N PHE A 116 -8.55 11.58 -14.98
CA PHE A 116 -9.36 10.97 -16.03
C PHE A 116 -10.85 11.28 -15.83
N PRO A 117 -11.30 12.54 -16.02
CA PRO A 117 -12.68 12.95 -15.75
C PRO A 117 -13.70 12.13 -16.55
N GLN A 118 -13.37 11.83 -17.81
CA GLN A 118 -14.25 11.13 -18.76
C GLN A 118 -14.09 9.60 -18.77
N LYS A 119 -13.07 9.04 -18.11
CA LYS A 119 -12.89 7.58 -18.04
C LYS A 119 -13.39 7.04 -16.70
N GLU A 120 -14.12 5.94 -16.73
CA GLU A 120 -14.44 5.20 -15.52
C GLU A 120 -13.37 4.16 -15.22
N MET A 121 -13.07 3.98 -13.94
CA MET A 121 -12.19 2.90 -13.49
C MET A 121 -12.97 1.59 -13.48
N ARG A 122 -12.64 0.67 -14.39
CA ARG A 122 -13.40 -0.57 -14.60
C ARG A 122 -13.16 -1.61 -13.50
N TYR A 123 -11.96 -1.61 -12.91
CA TYR A 123 -11.60 -2.53 -11.83
C TYR A 123 -10.49 -1.92 -10.96
N PRO A 124 -10.35 -2.35 -9.68
CA PRO A 124 -9.39 -1.75 -8.76
C PRO A 124 -7.94 -1.91 -9.24
N PRO A 125 -7.11 -0.85 -9.16
CA PRO A 125 -5.68 -1.00 -9.33
C PRO A 125 -5.14 -1.84 -8.16
N THR A 126 -4.16 -2.69 -8.46
CA THR A 126 -3.47 -3.48 -7.45
C THR A 126 -1.98 -3.26 -7.60
N PHE A 127 -1.29 -3.12 -6.48
CA PHE A 127 0.14 -2.96 -6.39
C PHE A 127 0.69 -4.02 -5.45
N HIS A 128 1.84 -4.56 -5.79
CA HIS A 128 2.65 -5.35 -4.89
C HIS A 128 3.95 -4.61 -4.60
N GLY A 129 4.67 -5.03 -3.57
CA GLY A 129 5.90 -4.35 -3.21
C GLY A 129 6.78 -5.16 -2.29
N ARG A 130 7.90 -4.54 -1.93
CA ARG A 130 8.90 -5.11 -1.03
C ARG A 130 9.69 -4.02 -0.32
N VAL A 131 10.31 -4.41 0.78
CA VAL A 131 11.30 -3.59 1.48
C VAL A 131 12.69 -3.97 0.98
N ILE A 132 13.48 -2.97 0.61
CA ILE A 132 14.88 -3.08 0.22
C ILE A 132 15.69 -2.42 1.32
N CYS A 133 16.63 -3.18 1.88
CA CYS A 133 17.54 -2.72 2.92
C CYS A 133 18.84 -2.27 2.28
N CYS A 134 19.17 -0.99 2.37
CA CYS A 134 20.43 -0.46 1.88
C CYS A 134 21.37 -0.27 3.08
N ALA A 135 22.41 -1.11 3.18
CA ALA A 135 23.32 -1.10 4.34
C ALA A 135 24.09 0.22 4.51
N THR A 136 24.36 0.91 3.39
CA THR A 136 25.02 2.20 3.36
C THR A 136 24.34 3.12 2.33
N ILE A 137 24.78 4.38 2.28
CA ILE A 137 24.27 5.33 1.30
C ILE A 137 24.74 4.99 -0.13
N GLU A 138 25.89 4.35 -0.28
CA GLU A 138 26.41 3.86 -1.56
C GLU A 138 25.51 2.73 -2.10
N VAL A 139 25.00 1.86 -1.24
CA VAL A 139 24.02 0.82 -1.65
C VAL A 139 22.70 1.47 -2.11
N LEU A 140 22.28 2.57 -1.47
CA LEU A 140 21.13 3.34 -1.94
C LEU A 140 21.42 4.00 -3.29
N GLN A 141 22.62 4.54 -3.50
CA GLN A 141 23.05 5.11 -4.77
C GLN A 141 22.95 4.09 -5.91
N GLU A 142 23.49 2.88 -5.69
CA GLU A 142 23.42 1.76 -6.63
C GLU A 142 21.98 1.37 -6.94
N TYR A 143 21.12 1.34 -5.92
CA TYR A 143 19.69 1.09 -6.11
C TYR A 143 19.04 2.14 -7.02
N LEU A 144 19.27 3.43 -6.75
CA LEU A 144 18.69 4.52 -7.55
C LEU A 144 19.23 4.53 -8.99
N SER A 145 20.53 4.32 -9.17
CA SER A 145 21.15 4.13 -10.49
C SER A 145 20.49 2.99 -11.26
N TRP A 146 20.26 1.86 -10.57
CA TRP A 146 19.58 0.70 -11.16
C TRP A 146 18.14 1.02 -11.59
N ARG A 147 17.36 1.71 -10.75
CA ARG A 147 15.99 2.11 -11.11
C ARG A 147 15.97 3.08 -12.28
N GLN A 148 16.88 4.05 -12.31
CA GLN A 148 16.94 5.01 -13.41
C GLN A 148 17.42 4.39 -14.73
N ASN A 149 18.37 3.46 -14.67
CA ASN A 149 18.80 2.72 -15.86
C ASN A 149 17.68 1.86 -16.46
N GLU A 150 16.85 1.21 -15.62
CA GLU A 150 15.67 0.48 -16.10
C GLU A 150 14.66 1.42 -16.76
N CYS A 151 14.37 2.58 -16.15
CA CYS A 151 13.50 3.58 -16.75
C CYS A 151 13.95 3.95 -18.16
N HIS A 152 15.23 4.30 -18.31
CA HIS A 152 15.80 4.67 -19.59
C HIS A 152 15.73 3.53 -20.62
N THR A 153 16.13 2.33 -20.22
CA THR A 153 16.22 1.16 -21.11
C THR A 153 14.83 0.73 -21.58
N ASN A 154 13.88 0.65 -20.64
CA ASN A 154 12.51 0.24 -20.94
C ASN A 154 11.78 1.29 -21.78
N ASN A 155 11.93 2.59 -21.47
CA ASN A 155 11.29 3.63 -22.27
C ASN A 155 11.85 3.67 -23.70
N GLN A 156 13.17 3.54 -23.89
CA GLN A 156 13.76 3.49 -25.22
C GLN A 156 13.26 2.28 -26.01
N TYR A 157 13.26 1.09 -25.39
CA TYR A 157 12.72 -0.13 -26.00
C TYR A 157 11.24 0.03 -26.38
N ASN A 158 10.40 0.48 -25.46
CA ASN A 158 8.97 0.66 -25.69
C ASN A 158 8.68 1.70 -26.78
N THR A 159 9.46 2.78 -26.83
CA THR A 159 9.31 3.79 -27.89
C THR A 159 9.59 3.18 -29.26
N CYS A 160 10.67 2.39 -29.40
CA CYS A 160 10.93 1.67 -30.64
C CYS A 160 9.81 0.67 -30.98
N LEU A 161 9.37 -0.11 -29.98
CA LEU A 161 8.37 -1.15 -30.15
C LEU A 161 7.07 -0.56 -30.70
N TRP A 162 6.56 0.49 -30.06
CA TRP A 162 5.29 1.09 -30.46
C TRP A 162 5.40 1.89 -31.77
N LYS A 163 6.55 2.49 -32.10
CA LYS A 163 6.77 3.08 -33.43
C LYS A 163 6.78 2.03 -34.55
N LEU A 164 7.35 0.85 -34.30
CA LEU A 164 7.28 -0.27 -35.24
C LEU A 164 5.83 -0.75 -35.41
N VAL A 165 5.08 -0.88 -34.31
CA VAL A 165 3.66 -1.27 -34.36
C VAL A 165 2.82 -0.24 -35.12
N GLU A 166 3.00 1.06 -34.86
CA GLU A 166 2.36 2.15 -35.59
C GLU A 166 2.71 2.14 -37.09
N SER A 167 3.88 1.63 -37.47
CA SER A 167 4.29 1.45 -38.88
C SER A 167 3.68 0.23 -39.57
N GLY A 168 2.75 -0.47 -38.92
CA GLY A 168 2.04 -1.63 -39.46
C GLY A 168 2.67 -2.98 -39.14
N LYS A 169 3.66 -3.05 -38.24
CA LYS A 169 4.20 -4.33 -37.73
C LYS A 169 3.29 -4.88 -36.64
N THR A 170 3.22 -6.21 -36.54
CA THR A 170 2.65 -6.85 -35.35
C THR A 170 3.58 -6.68 -34.14
N GLU A 171 3.05 -6.76 -32.91
CA GLU A 171 3.89 -6.72 -31.70
C GLU A 171 5.00 -7.78 -31.73
N LYS A 172 4.70 -8.98 -32.23
CA LYS A 172 5.65 -10.08 -32.32
C LYS A 172 6.80 -9.77 -33.30
N GLU A 173 6.48 -9.22 -34.46
CA GLU A 173 7.52 -8.80 -35.43
C GLU A 173 8.37 -7.67 -34.86
N ALA A 174 7.76 -6.67 -34.22
CA ALA A 174 8.47 -5.58 -33.59
C ALA A 174 9.41 -6.07 -32.47
N GLN A 175 8.97 -7.04 -31.67
CA GLN A 175 9.81 -7.69 -30.65
C GLN A 175 11.01 -8.42 -31.24
N GLU A 176 10.81 -9.17 -32.33
CA GLU A 176 11.91 -9.88 -33.00
C GLU A 176 12.90 -8.91 -33.67
N ILE A 177 12.44 -7.79 -34.25
CA ILE A 177 13.32 -6.73 -34.77
C ILE A 177 14.20 -6.14 -33.66
N LEU A 178 13.62 -5.92 -32.47
CA LEU A 178 14.34 -5.30 -31.35
C LEU A 178 15.20 -6.28 -30.55
N LYS A 179 15.07 -7.57 -30.80
CA LYS A 179 15.76 -8.62 -30.05
C LYS A 179 17.27 -8.52 -30.27
N GLY A 180 18.02 -8.50 -29.17
CA GLY A 180 19.48 -8.39 -29.21
C GLY A 180 20.03 -7.01 -29.57
N THR A 181 19.18 -6.04 -29.91
CA THR A 181 19.64 -4.68 -30.24
C THR A 181 20.26 -3.98 -29.03
N GLN A 182 21.28 -3.18 -29.29
CA GLN A 182 21.96 -2.31 -28.33
C GLN A 182 21.29 -0.94 -28.25
N LYS A 183 21.73 -0.11 -27.29
CA LYS A 183 21.20 1.24 -27.06
C LYS A 183 21.39 2.16 -28.28
N GLN A 184 22.53 2.05 -28.96
CA GLN A 184 22.83 2.88 -30.13
C GLN A 184 21.94 2.50 -31.33
N GLU A 185 21.80 1.21 -31.61
CA GLU A 185 20.94 0.69 -32.69
C GLU A 185 19.48 1.13 -32.50
N LYS A 186 18.97 1.12 -31.25
CA LYS A 186 17.62 1.65 -30.95
C LYS A 186 17.50 3.16 -31.23
N ASN A 187 18.52 3.95 -30.92
CA ASN A 187 18.51 5.39 -31.25
C ASN A 187 18.55 5.63 -32.76
N GLU A 188 19.38 4.87 -33.48
CA GLU A 188 19.48 4.95 -34.93
C GLU A 188 18.16 4.55 -35.58
N LEU A 189 17.51 3.48 -35.11
CA LEU A 189 16.18 3.07 -35.55
C LEU A 189 15.16 4.19 -35.36
N LEU A 190 15.06 4.77 -34.16
CA LEU A 190 14.14 5.88 -33.87
C LEU A 190 14.39 7.09 -34.78
N PHE A 191 15.65 7.46 -34.97
CA PHE A 191 16.01 8.65 -35.72
C PHE A 191 15.84 8.46 -37.23
N GLN A 192 16.41 7.39 -37.79
CA GLN A 192 16.45 7.17 -39.24
C GLN A 192 15.10 6.73 -39.80
N GLN A 193 14.41 5.81 -39.13
CA GLN A 193 13.15 5.25 -39.64
C GLN A 193 11.93 6.09 -39.26
N PHE A 194 11.94 6.72 -38.09
CA PHE A 194 10.76 7.41 -37.56
C PHE A 194 10.96 8.92 -37.35
N GLY A 195 12.15 9.46 -37.60
CA GLY A 195 12.45 10.88 -37.36
C GLY A 195 12.38 11.27 -35.87
N VAL A 196 12.37 10.31 -34.95
CA VAL A 196 12.23 10.55 -33.51
C VAL A 196 13.61 10.73 -32.88
N ASN A 197 13.90 11.94 -32.41
CA ASN A 197 15.05 12.18 -31.56
C ASN A 197 14.71 11.83 -30.11
N TYR A 198 15.18 10.66 -29.64
CA TYR A 198 14.92 10.19 -28.28
C TYR A 198 15.27 11.24 -27.22
N LYS A 199 16.39 11.96 -27.34
CA LYS A 199 16.79 12.98 -26.35
C LYS A 199 15.81 14.15 -26.24
N LYS A 200 14.98 14.40 -27.25
CA LYS A 200 13.97 15.47 -27.25
C LYS A 200 12.61 15.03 -26.70
N LEU A 201 12.43 13.74 -26.37
CA LEU A 201 11.22 13.29 -25.67
C LEU A 201 11.12 13.91 -24.27
N PRO A 202 9.91 14.07 -23.71
CA PRO A 202 9.70 14.58 -22.36
C PRO A 202 10.60 13.91 -21.33
N GLU A 203 11.19 14.71 -20.44
CA GLU A 203 12.15 14.22 -19.45
C GLU A 203 11.52 13.19 -18.51
N MET A 204 10.25 13.36 -18.13
CA MET A 204 9.52 12.39 -17.30
C MET A 204 9.53 10.98 -17.89
N PHE A 205 9.41 10.84 -19.21
CA PHE A 205 9.41 9.53 -19.87
C PHE A 205 10.82 8.91 -19.88
N ARG A 206 11.85 9.74 -20.03
CA ARG A 206 13.24 9.27 -20.19
C ARG A 206 13.95 9.03 -18.86
N GLN A 207 13.60 9.82 -17.86
CA GLN A 207 14.34 9.95 -16.60
C GLN A 207 13.52 9.57 -15.38
N GLY A 208 12.21 9.34 -15.53
CA GLY A 208 11.30 9.14 -14.41
C GLY A 208 11.05 10.43 -13.61
N SER A 209 10.39 10.27 -12.47
CA SER A 209 10.00 11.37 -11.58
C SER A 209 10.65 11.19 -10.21
N CYS A 210 11.37 12.21 -9.75
CA CYS A 210 11.74 12.36 -8.35
C CYS A 210 10.71 13.20 -7.64
N VAL A 211 10.21 12.72 -6.50
CA VAL A 211 9.30 13.49 -5.64
C VAL A 211 9.92 13.58 -4.24
N PHE A 212 10.02 14.79 -3.71
CA PHE A 212 10.48 15.04 -2.34
C PHE A 212 9.87 16.32 -1.76
N MET A 213 9.89 16.44 -0.44
CA MET A 213 9.35 17.61 0.28
C MET A 213 10.44 18.64 0.53
N LYS A 214 10.23 19.86 0.05
CA LYS A 214 11.12 21.01 0.31
C LYS A 214 10.46 21.96 1.31
N GLN A 215 11.26 22.49 2.24
CA GLN A 215 10.82 23.59 3.09
C GLN A 215 10.89 24.89 2.30
N GLU A 216 9.78 25.60 2.21
CA GLU A 216 9.68 26.86 1.50
C GLU A 216 8.86 27.86 2.30
N GLU A 217 9.21 29.14 2.19
CA GLU A 217 8.40 30.22 2.76
C GLU A 217 7.09 30.35 1.98
N ASP A 218 5.98 30.29 2.71
CA ASP A 218 4.64 30.48 2.19
C ASP A 218 3.95 31.63 2.95
N ILE A 219 3.18 32.46 2.25
CA ILE A 219 2.42 33.53 2.91
C ILE A 219 1.24 32.88 3.63
N ALA A 220 1.30 32.83 4.95
CA ALA A 220 0.27 32.19 5.76
C ALA A 220 -0.97 33.08 5.94
N LYS A 221 -0.74 34.40 6.06
CA LYS A 221 -1.77 35.44 6.17
C LYS A 221 -1.14 36.81 5.94
N TYR A 222 -1.96 37.83 5.75
CA TYR A 222 -1.54 39.23 5.84
C TYR A 222 -1.84 39.75 7.25
N SER A 223 -0.96 40.60 7.80
CA SER A 223 -1.23 41.34 9.02
C SER A 223 -2.30 42.41 8.77
N GLU A 224 -2.87 42.99 9.85
CA GLU A 224 -3.82 44.10 9.76
C GLU A 224 -3.25 45.30 8.97
N ASN A 225 -1.93 45.43 8.92
CA ASN A 225 -1.21 46.47 8.17
C ASN A 225 -0.83 46.03 6.75
N GLY A 226 -1.37 44.91 6.24
CA GLY A 226 -1.11 44.41 4.89
C GLY A 226 0.26 43.74 4.70
N THR A 227 1.03 43.48 5.76
CA THR A 227 2.35 42.83 5.65
C THR A 227 2.19 41.30 5.55
N PRO A 228 2.82 40.63 4.59
CA PRO A 228 2.73 39.17 4.48
C PRO A 228 3.46 38.48 5.64
N VAL A 229 2.73 37.71 6.44
CA VAL A 229 3.28 36.83 7.47
C VAL A 229 3.68 35.52 6.82
N LYS A 230 4.97 35.34 6.61
CA LYS A 230 5.52 34.12 6.01
C LYS A 230 5.69 33.01 7.05
N ARG A 231 5.43 31.76 6.64
CA ARG A 231 5.71 30.55 7.42
C ARG A 231 6.38 29.52 6.53
N LEU A 232 7.35 28.80 7.09
CA LEU A 232 7.93 27.64 6.43
C LEU A 232 6.89 26.52 6.35
N ARG A 233 6.62 26.04 5.14
CA ARG A 233 5.77 24.88 4.87
C ARG A 233 6.54 23.85 4.04
N ARG A 234 6.23 22.57 4.26
CA ARG A 234 6.71 21.48 3.40
C ARG A 234 5.84 21.46 2.14
N LYS A 235 6.45 21.69 0.98
CA LYS A 235 5.79 21.59 -0.33
C LYS A 235 6.46 20.49 -1.15
N ALA A 236 5.65 19.72 -1.85
CA ALA A 236 6.17 18.70 -2.76
C ALA A 236 6.86 19.34 -3.97
N ARG A 237 7.95 18.73 -4.40
CA ARG A 237 8.68 19.08 -5.62
C ARG A 237 8.80 17.83 -6.47
N ILE A 238 8.41 17.96 -7.74
CA ILE A 238 8.67 16.96 -8.78
C ILE A 238 9.88 17.46 -9.58
N VAL A 239 10.88 16.61 -9.76
CA VAL A 239 12.08 16.89 -10.55
C VAL A 239 12.35 15.72 -11.47
N HIS A 240 12.70 16.02 -12.72
CA HIS A 240 13.21 15.05 -13.68
C HIS A 240 14.69 15.38 -13.88
N SER A 241 15.58 14.42 -13.64
CA SER A 241 17.03 14.64 -13.66
C SER A 241 17.70 13.54 -14.47
N GLU A 242 18.70 13.88 -15.28
CA GLU A 242 19.45 12.89 -16.06
C GLU A 242 20.26 11.92 -15.19
N ASN A 243 20.61 12.32 -13.96
CA ASN A 243 21.33 11.49 -13.01
C ASN A 243 20.82 11.71 -11.58
N VAL A 244 19.82 10.94 -11.18
CA VAL A 244 19.21 10.98 -9.85
C VAL A 244 20.13 10.38 -8.78
N ALA A 245 21.02 9.49 -9.18
CA ALA A 245 22.05 8.93 -8.31
C ALA A 245 23.34 9.77 -8.29
N GLY A 246 23.35 10.92 -8.98
CA GLY A 246 24.49 11.80 -9.09
C GLY A 246 24.65 12.70 -7.87
N ARG A 247 25.89 12.90 -7.42
CA ARG A 247 26.27 13.80 -6.34
C ARG A 247 25.75 15.22 -6.56
N SER A 248 25.79 15.70 -7.80
CA SER A 248 25.29 17.05 -8.15
C SER A 248 23.81 17.24 -7.82
N PHE A 249 22.97 16.23 -8.11
CA PHE A 249 21.55 16.25 -7.79
C PHE A 249 21.32 16.37 -6.27
N TRP A 250 21.99 15.53 -5.47
CA TRP A 250 21.81 15.51 -4.01
C TRP A 250 22.38 16.75 -3.33
N ASN A 251 23.50 17.29 -3.82
CA ASN A 251 24.14 18.48 -3.26
C ASN A 251 23.27 19.74 -3.33
N VAL A 252 22.40 19.84 -4.35
CA VAL A 252 21.46 20.97 -4.51
C VAL A 252 20.29 20.87 -3.51
N HIS A 253 20.06 19.70 -2.93
CA HIS A 253 18.91 19.42 -2.06
C HIS A 253 19.35 19.18 -0.61
N GLN A 254 19.72 20.25 0.10
CA GLN A 254 20.25 20.20 1.48
C GLN A 254 19.39 19.39 2.47
N ASN A 255 18.06 19.38 2.33
CA ASN A 255 17.18 18.59 3.20
C ASN A 255 17.44 17.08 3.05
N LEU A 256 17.69 16.61 1.83
CA LEU A 256 17.98 15.21 1.55
C LEU A 256 19.34 14.82 2.12
N LEU A 257 20.35 15.70 2.01
CA LEU A 257 21.67 15.50 2.62
C LEU A 257 21.58 15.34 4.14
N LYS A 258 20.72 16.12 4.79
CA LYS A 258 20.53 16.05 6.24
C LYS A 258 19.86 14.75 6.67
N ASP A 259 18.85 14.30 5.93
CA ASP A 259 18.00 13.17 6.33
C ASP A 259 18.57 11.80 5.93
N ILE A 260 19.34 11.72 4.84
CA ILE A 260 19.91 10.48 4.30
C ILE A 260 21.45 10.52 4.33
N GLY A 261 22.03 11.64 3.89
CA GLY A 261 23.46 11.81 3.62
C GLY A 261 23.70 12.24 2.17
N GLY A 262 24.97 12.46 1.80
CA GLY A 262 25.38 12.75 0.42
C GLY A 262 26.19 11.62 -0.20
N PHE A 263 26.16 11.52 -1.53
CA PHE A 263 27.04 10.61 -2.27
C PHE A 263 28.44 11.21 -2.40
N ALA A 264 29.47 10.40 -2.13
CA ALA A 264 30.87 10.83 -2.20
C ALA A 264 31.33 11.03 -3.66
N GLU A 265 30.97 10.08 -4.53
CA GLU A 265 31.36 9.99 -5.94
C GLU A 265 30.14 9.69 -6.81
N ASP A 266 30.26 9.89 -8.13
CA ASP A 266 29.25 9.47 -9.10
C ASP A 266 29.54 8.04 -9.56
N ASN A 267 28.54 7.15 -9.49
CA ASN A 267 28.73 5.78 -9.95
C ASN A 267 28.53 5.68 -11.46
N GLY A 268 29.56 5.24 -12.18
CA GLY A 268 29.52 5.06 -13.65
C GLY A 268 28.96 3.71 -14.11
N LYS A 269 28.88 2.70 -13.23
CA LYS A 269 28.40 1.35 -13.58
C LYS A 269 27.79 0.64 -12.37
N ILE A 270 26.59 0.08 -12.55
CA ILE A 270 25.88 -0.68 -11.52
C ILE A 270 26.56 -2.04 -11.33
N ASN A 271 26.86 -2.42 -10.10
CA ASN A 271 27.39 -3.76 -9.80
C ASN A 271 26.27 -4.82 -9.89
N PRO A 272 26.41 -5.86 -10.73
CA PRO A 272 25.42 -6.94 -10.84
C PRO A 272 25.12 -7.66 -9.51
N ASP A 273 26.07 -7.72 -8.58
CA ASP A 273 25.85 -8.36 -7.27
C ASP A 273 24.90 -7.54 -6.39
N TYR A 274 24.91 -6.21 -6.51
CA TYR A 274 23.89 -5.38 -5.85
C TYR A 274 22.51 -5.67 -6.42
N ILE A 275 22.37 -5.81 -7.74
CA ILE A 275 21.09 -6.17 -8.36
C ILE A 275 20.57 -7.50 -7.80
N ARG A 276 21.43 -8.53 -7.70
CA ARG A 276 21.05 -9.82 -7.08
C ARG A 276 20.59 -9.64 -5.65
N SER A 277 21.29 -8.83 -4.85
CA SER A 277 20.92 -8.54 -3.47
C SER A 277 19.57 -7.84 -3.36
N PHE A 278 19.26 -6.91 -4.26
CA PHE A 278 17.98 -6.22 -4.31
C PHE A 278 16.84 -7.14 -4.74
N LEU A 279 17.13 -8.20 -5.50
CA LEU A 279 16.15 -9.17 -5.96
C LEU A 279 15.89 -10.30 -4.97
N PHE A 280 16.75 -10.48 -3.96
CA PHE A 280 16.62 -11.54 -2.96
C PHE A 280 15.48 -11.24 -1.98
N GLU A 281 14.61 -12.23 -1.75
CA GLU A 281 13.51 -12.14 -0.79
C GLU A 281 13.32 -13.49 -0.08
N ASN A 282 13.09 -13.45 1.23
CA ASN A 282 12.78 -14.64 2.01
C ASN A 282 11.40 -15.20 1.62
N LYS A 283 11.33 -16.53 1.54
CA LYS A 283 10.08 -17.26 1.27
C LYS A 283 9.49 -17.80 2.56
N LEU A 284 8.16 -17.79 2.63
CA LEU A 284 7.41 -18.42 3.70
C LEU A 284 7.62 -19.94 3.69
N MET A 285 7.64 -20.54 4.88
CA MET A 285 7.91 -21.97 5.07
C MET A 285 6.99 -22.83 4.17
N PRO A 286 7.53 -23.76 3.36
CA PRO A 286 6.73 -24.66 2.54
C PRO A 286 5.75 -25.50 3.36
N SER A 287 4.67 -25.98 2.72
CA SER A 287 3.69 -26.90 3.34
C SER A 287 2.99 -26.38 4.60
N THR A 288 3.01 -25.06 4.84
CA THR A 288 2.26 -24.40 5.92
C THR A 288 1.10 -23.60 5.35
N TRP A 289 -0.01 -23.54 6.09
CA TRP A 289 -1.09 -22.61 5.82
C TRP A 289 -0.57 -21.18 5.97
N ILE A 290 -0.89 -20.31 5.02
CA ILE A 290 -0.53 -18.89 5.11
C ILE A 290 -1.78 -18.12 5.52
N VAL A 291 -1.68 -17.36 6.60
CA VAL A 291 -2.71 -16.40 6.99
C VAL A 291 -2.20 -14.99 6.78
N ILE A 292 -2.90 -14.23 5.95
CA ILE A 292 -2.66 -12.80 5.78
C ILE A 292 -3.67 -12.06 6.64
N ARG A 293 -3.19 -11.46 7.74
CA ARG A 293 -4.02 -10.59 8.58
C ARG A 293 -3.83 -9.16 8.13
N ILE A 294 -4.92 -8.49 7.79
CA ILE A 294 -4.98 -7.04 7.55
C ILE A 294 -5.70 -6.36 8.71
N ASP A 295 -5.29 -5.12 9.00
CA ASP A 295 -5.72 -4.34 10.16
C ASP A 295 -5.82 -2.85 9.79
N GLY A 296 -6.87 -2.16 10.26
CA GLY A 296 -7.14 -0.76 9.97
C GLY A 296 -6.16 0.18 10.66
N CYS A 297 -5.43 0.99 9.89
CA CYS A 297 -4.48 1.94 10.44
C CYS A 297 -5.21 3.18 10.99
N HIS A 298 -5.05 3.46 12.29
CA HIS A 298 -5.70 4.58 12.99
C HIS A 298 -7.23 4.63 12.77
N PHE A 299 -7.87 3.46 12.67
CA PHE A 299 -9.26 3.38 12.24
C PHE A 299 -10.25 4.00 13.23
N HIS A 300 -9.88 4.14 14.51
CA HIS A 300 -10.67 4.92 15.46
C HIS A 300 -10.91 6.37 14.96
N ARG A 301 -9.85 7.05 14.49
CA ARG A 301 -9.97 8.40 13.92
C ARG A 301 -10.79 8.38 12.63
N PHE A 302 -10.62 7.35 11.80
CA PHE A 302 -11.37 7.17 10.57
C PHE A 302 -12.87 7.07 10.84
N CYS A 303 -13.27 6.22 11.79
CA CYS A 303 -14.66 6.08 12.22
C CYS A 303 -15.24 7.40 12.77
N ASP A 304 -14.47 8.14 13.56
CA ASP A 304 -14.95 9.39 14.16
C ASP A 304 -15.14 10.49 13.11
N VAL A 305 -14.19 10.64 12.19
CA VAL A 305 -14.24 11.63 11.10
C VAL A 305 -15.41 11.37 10.14
N HIS A 306 -15.73 10.09 9.90
CA HIS A 306 -16.85 9.67 9.04
C HIS A 306 -18.16 9.39 9.81
N ALA A 307 -18.20 9.70 11.11
CA ALA A 307 -19.35 9.52 11.99
C ALA A 307 -20.00 8.13 11.87
N PHE A 308 -19.18 7.08 12.02
CA PHE A 308 -19.67 5.71 12.08
C PHE A 308 -20.39 5.44 13.40
N GLU A 309 -21.48 4.68 13.33
CA GLU A 309 -22.22 4.27 14.52
C GLU A 309 -21.34 3.46 15.48
N LYS A 310 -21.48 3.75 16.78
CA LYS A 310 -20.78 3.05 17.86
C LYS A 310 -21.78 2.21 18.67
N PRO A 311 -21.42 0.96 19.06
CA PRO A 311 -20.12 0.32 18.88
C PRO A 311 -19.85 -0.21 17.47
N ASN A 312 -20.90 -0.48 16.69
CA ASN A 312 -20.81 -1.12 15.38
C ASN A 312 -21.64 -0.36 14.36
N ASP A 313 -21.04 -0.10 13.19
CA ASP A 313 -21.73 0.46 12.04
C ASP A 313 -21.93 -0.66 11.00
N LEU A 314 -23.19 -1.04 10.78
CA LEU A 314 -23.53 -2.15 9.87
C LEU A 314 -23.11 -1.87 8.42
N GLN A 315 -23.18 -0.62 7.97
CA GLN A 315 -22.76 -0.25 6.62
C GLN A 315 -21.25 -0.38 6.47
N ALA A 316 -20.48 0.08 7.47
CA ALA A 316 -19.03 -0.06 7.50
C ALA A 316 -18.58 -1.54 7.50
N LEU A 317 -19.22 -2.37 8.33
CA LEU A 317 -18.93 -3.81 8.39
C LEU A 317 -19.28 -4.50 7.07
N ASN A 318 -20.40 -4.16 6.45
CA ASN A 318 -20.79 -4.73 5.16
C ASN A 318 -19.85 -4.28 4.02
N LEU A 319 -19.31 -3.05 4.06
CA LEU A 319 -18.25 -2.62 3.15
C LEU A 319 -16.98 -3.47 3.33
N MET A 320 -16.53 -3.70 4.56
CA MET A 320 -15.40 -4.60 4.85
C MET A 320 -15.65 -6.02 4.32
N ASN A 321 -16.85 -6.57 4.57
CA ASN A 321 -17.25 -7.89 4.06
C ASN A 321 -17.22 -7.94 2.53
N SER A 322 -17.74 -6.91 1.85
CA SER A 322 -17.73 -6.80 0.40
C SER A 322 -16.31 -6.79 -0.17
N CYS A 323 -15.39 -6.07 0.48
CA CYS A 323 -13.99 -6.06 0.09
C CYS A 323 -13.35 -7.46 0.26
N ALA A 324 -13.65 -8.17 1.34
CA ALA A 324 -13.17 -9.52 1.55
C ALA A 324 -13.73 -10.53 0.51
N MET A 325 -15.00 -10.39 0.14
CA MET A 325 -15.57 -11.17 -0.97
C MET A 325 -14.83 -10.90 -2.29
N ALA A 326 -14.48 -9.65 -2.56
CA ALA A 326 -13.73 -9.28 -3.76
C ALA A 326 -12.31 -9.87 -3.73
N VAL A 327 -11.60 -9.82 -2.59
CA VAL A 327 -10.29 -10.47 -2.41
C VAL A 327 -10.39 -11.96 -2.69
N LEU A 328 -11.42 -12.64 -2.15
CA LEU A 328 -11.61 -14.06 -2.42
C LEU A 328 -11.85 -14.31 -3.89
N LYS A 329 -12.62 -13.48 -4.60
CA LYS A 329 -12.89 -13.63 -6.04
C LYS A 329 -11.64 -13.41 -6.89
N GLU A 330 -10.82 -12.42 -6.56
CA GLU A 330 -9.60 -12.09 -7.31
C GLU A 330 -8.52 -13.14 -7.09
N PHE A 331 -8.17 -13.42 -5.83
CA PHE A 331 -7.07 -14.30 -5.48
C PHE A 331 -7.57 -15.71 -5.21
N GLN A 332 -7.58 -16.55 -6.25
CA GLN A 332 -8.10 -17.94 -6.20
C GLN A 332 -7.42 -18.82 -5.13
N ASP A 333 -6.19 -18.49 -4.74
CA ASP A 333 -5.46 -19.20 -3.68
C ASP A 333 -5.97 -18.91 -2.27
N VAL A 334 -6.77 -17.85 -2.07
CA VAL A 334 -7.45 -17.54 -0.82
C VAL A 334 -8.72 -18.38 -0.73
N MET A 335 -8.74 -19.31 0.24
CA MET A 335 -9.80 -20.32 0.38
C MET A 335 -10.88 -19.90 1.37
N PHE A 336 -10.50 -19.12 2.38
CA PHE A 336 -11.36 -18.72 3.47
C PHE A 336 -10.91 -17.35 3.99
N SER A 337 -11.85 -16.56 4.47
CA SER A 337 -11.53 -15.37 5.25
C SER A 337 -12.46 -15.19 6.44
N TYR A 338 -11.93 -14.55 7.48
CA TYR A 338 -12.65 -14.19 8.70
C TYR A 338 -12.42 -12.71 9.02
N GLY A 339 -13.50 -11.97 9.22
CA GLY A 339 -13.47 -10.54 9.51
C GLY A 339 -14.12 -10.18 10.83
N VAL A 340 -13.57 -9.18 11.51
CA VAL A 340 -14.15 -8.55 12.70
C VAL A 340 -13.70 -7.08 12.77
N SER A 341 -14.63 -6.18 13.04
CA SER A 341 -14.34 -4.73 13.10
C SER A 341 -13.68 -4.26 11.79
N ASP A 342 -12.48 -3.70 11.90
CA ASP A 342 -11.61 -3.14 10.88
C ASP A 342 -10.50 -4.12 10.46
N GLU A 343 -10.62 -5.40 10.83
CA GLU A 343 -9.62 -6.43 10.57
C GLU A 343 -10.17 -7.59 9.75
N TYR A 344 -9.29 -8.18 8.93
CA TYR A 344 -9.59 -9.40 8.17
C TYR A 344 -8.42 -10.37 8.17
N SER A 345 -8.71 -11.66 8.19
CA SER A 345 -7.74 -12.75 8.08
C SER A 345 -8.05 -13.57 6.83
N PHE A 346 -7.13 -13.64 5.88
CA PHE A 346 -7.25 -14.40 4.63
C PHE A 346 -6.38 -15.64 4.69
N VAL A 347 -6.98 -16.82 4.53
CA VAL A 347 -6.31 -18.11 4.62
C VAL A 347 -6.03 -18.64 3.22
N LEU A 348 -4.75 -18.84 2.91
CA LEU A 348 -4.28 -19.45 1.67
C LEU A 348 -3.90 -20.91 1.90
N LYS A 349 -4.09 -21.73 0.87
CA LYS A 349 -3.78 -23.17 0.88
C LYS A 349 -2.29 -23.44 1.18
N LYS A 350 -2.01 -24.57 1.85
CA LYS A 350 -0.66 -24.94 2.29
C LYS A 350 0.36 -25.09 1.15
N ASP A 351 -0.13 -25.51 -0.02
CA ASP A 351 0.58 -25.73 -1.28
C ASP A 351 0.49 -24.51 -2.21
N SER A 352 0.10 -23.34 -1.70
CA SER A 352 0.06 -22.10 -2.48
C SER A 352 1.46 -21.72 -2.94
N GLU A 353 1.60 -21.49 -4.24
CA GLU A 353 2.77 -20.90 -4.88
C GLU A 353 2.53 -19.43 -5.24
N PHE A 354 1.47 -18.82 -4.69
CA PHE A 354 1.14 -17.42 -4.93
C PHE A 354 2.34 -16.53 -4.57
N PHE A 355 2.76 -15.67 -5.51
CA PHE A 355 3.99 -14.87 -5.42
C PHE A 355 5.26 -15.67 -5.06
N GLN A 356 5.33 -16.96 -5.40
CA GLN A 356 6.42 -17.87 -5.02
C GLN A 356 6.65 -17.91 -3.50
N ARG A 357 5.57 -17.76 -2.73
CA ARG A 357 5.57 -17.71 -1.26
C ARG A 357 6.36 -16.53 -0.66
N ARG A 358 6.64 -15.47 -1.42
CA ARG A 358 7.25 -14.24 -0.90
C ARG A 358 6.22 -13.45 -0.08
N ALA A 359 6.46 -13.33 1.21
CA ALA A 359 5.52 -12.72 2.15
C ALA A 359 5.15 -11.28 1.76
N SER A 360 6.16 -10.48 1.41
CA SER A 360 6.05 -9.11 0.87
C SER A 360 5.04 -9.01 -0.28
N GLY A 361 5.21 -9.83 -1.32
CA GLY A 361 4.35 -9.86 -2.51
C GLY A 361 2.91 -10.25 -2.18
N ILE A 362 2.71 -11.30 -1.38
CA ILE A 362 1.37 -11.77 -1.00
C ILE A 362 0.64 -10.70 -0.16
N VAL A 363 1.30 -10.19 0.90
CA VAL A 363 0.73 -9.20 1.81
C VAL A 363 0.37 -7.93 1.06
N SER A 364 1.31 -7.39 0.27
CA SER A 364 1.12 -6.14 -0.47
C SER A 364 0.02 -6.24 -1.52
N ALA A 365 -0.06 -7.33 -2.28
CA ALA A 365 -1.13 -7.51 -3.28
C ALA A 365 -2.52 -7.59 -2.64
N ILE A 366 -2.69 -8.37 -1.56
CA ILE A 366 -3.98 -8.52 -0.88
C ILE A 366 -4.40 -7.20 -0.22
N VAL A 367 -3.50 -6.55 0.51
CA VAL A 367 -3.83 -5.29 1.20
C VAL A 367 -4.09 -4.17 0.19
N SER A 368 -3.34 -4.11 -0.91
CA SER A 368 -3.56 -3.16 -2.00
C SER A 368 -4.95 -3.30 -2.59
N PHE A 369 -5.29 -4.51 -3.06
CA PHE A 369 -6.60 -4.77 -3.66
C PHE A 369 -7.74 -4.49 -2.70
N PHE A 370 -7.62 -4.90 -1.43
CA PHE A 370 -8.61 -4.61 -0.40
C PHE A 370 -8.82 -3.11 -0.21
N SER A 371 -7.72 -2.33 -0.18
CA SER A 371 -7.73 -0.88 0.02
C SER A 371 -8.34 -0.13 -1.17
N SER A 372 -8.05 -0.55 -2.40
CA SER A 372 -8.67 -0.03 -3.62
C SER A 372 -10.16 -0.34 -3.65
N MET A 373 -10.55 -1.58 -3.34
CA MET A 373 -11.96 -1.99 -3.27
C MET A 373 -12.74 -1.22 -2.22
N TYR A 374 -12.15 -0.93 -1.06
CA TYR A 374 -12.81 -0.15 -0.01
C TYR A 374 -13.18 1.24 -0.51
N VAL A 375 -12.27 1.91 -1.22
CA VAL A 375 -12.51 3.24 -1.78
C VAL A 375 -13.54 3.18 -2.91
N MET A 376 -13.39 2.25 -3.85
CA MET A 376 -14.31 2.13 -5.00
C MET A 376 -15.73 1.78 -4.59
N ASN A 377 -15.89 0.93 -3.57
CA ASN A 377 -17.21 0.53 -3.08
C ASN A 377 -17.83 1.55 -2.12
N TRP A 378 -17.09 2.56 -1.65
CA TRP A 378 -17.55 3.48 -0.60
C TRP A 378 -18.94 4.04 -0.88
N LYS A 379 -19.17 4.58 -2.09
CA LYS A 379 -20.45 5.22 -2.46
C LYS A 379 -21.62 4.24 -2.55
N SER A 380 -21.38 2.96 -2.79
CA SER A 380 -22.42 1.92 -2.78
C SER A 380 -22.91 1.59 -1.37
N PHE A 381 -22.06 1.77 -0.35
CA PHE A 381 -22.41 1.53 1.06
C PHE A 381 -22.76 2.81 1.80
N PHE A 382 -22.23 3.96 1.37
CA PHE A 382 -22.49 5.26 1.95
C PHE A 382 -22.82 6.31 0.87
N PRO A 383 -24.03 6.29 0.28
CA PRO A 383 -24.40 7.22 -0.79
C PRO A 383 -24.27 8.68 -0.38
N GLU A 384 -24.70 8.98 0.85
CA GLU A 384 -24.78 10.33 1.41
C GLU A 384 -23.50 10.77 2.16
N LYS A 385 -22.56 9.85 2.44
CA LYS A 385 -21.30 10.22 3.10
C LYS A 385 -20.18 10.37 2.08
N GLU A 386 -19.43 11.47 2.18
CA GLU A 386 -18.19 11.64 1.45
C GLU A 386 -17.04 10.92 2.16
N LEU A 387 -16.16 10.29 1.38
CA LEU A 387 -14.90 9.76 1.90
C LEU A 387 -13.93 10.94 2.08
N LYS A 388 -13.74 11.39 3.32
CA LYS A 388 -12.98 12.61 3.64
C LYS A 388 -11.48 12.43 3.47
N TYR A 389 -10.97 11.23 3.71
CA TYR A 389 -9.59 10.86 3.42
C TYR A 389 -9.48 9.35 3.18
N ALA A 390 -8.47 8.95 2.41
CA ALA A 390 -8.23 7.55 2.05
C ALA A 390 -7.93 6.69 3.29
N PRO A 391 -8.54 5.50 3.43
CA PRO A 391 -8.17 4.56 4.47
C PRO A 391 -6.77 3.99 4.20
N SER A 392 -6.15 3.41 5.24
CA SER A 392 -4.98 2.58 5.08
C SER A 392 -5.07 1.38 6.01
N PHE A 393 -4.47 0.28 5.58
CA PHE A 393 -4.47 -1.00 6.27
C PHE A 393 -3.04 -1.52 6.32
N ASP A 394 -2.61 -2.02 7.48
CA ASP A 394 -1.38 -2.81 7.57
C ASP A 394 -1.68 -4.30 7.46
N GLY A 395 -0.68 -5.05 7.01
CA GLY A 395 -0.80 -6.47 6.72
C GLY A 395 0.44 -7.23 7.15
N ARG A 396 0.23 -8.48 7.54
CA ARG A 396 1.31 -9.44 7.89
C ARG A 396 0.93 -10.85 7.47
N ALA A 397 1.95 -11.65 7.18
CA ALA A 397 1.81 -13.08 6.90
C ALA A 397 2.20 -13.90 8.13
N ILE A 398 1.39 -14.91 8.46
CA ILE A 398 1.66 -15.89 9.51
C ILE A 398 1.58 -17.30 8.90
N CYS A 399 2.53 -18.16 9.25
CA CYS A 399 2.53 -19.56 8.83
C CYS A 399 2.03 -20.47 9.95
N TYR A 400 0.98 -21.25 9.68
CA TYR A 400 0.50 -22.28 10.60
C TYR A 400 0.77 -23.67 10.03
N PRO A 401 1.52 -24.55 10.73
CA PRO A 401 2.02 -25.79 10.16
C PRO A 401 0.97 -26.91 10.07
N SER A 402 -0.13 -26.81 10.82
CA SER A 402 -1.19 -27.83 10.82
C SER A 402 -2.59 -27.21 10.78
N SER A 403 -3.57 -28.01 10.36
CA SER A 403 -4.97 -27.61 10.34
C SER A 403 -5.53 -27.39 11.75
N GLU A 404 -5.02 -28.12 12.75
CA GLU A 404 -5.39 -27.93 14.15
C GLU A 404 -4.98 -26.55 14.65
N ILE A 405 -3.74 -26.12 14.37
CA ILE A 405 -3.24 -24.80 14.78
C ILE A 405 -3.96 -23.68 14.03
N LEU A 406 -4.23 -23.87 12.73
CA LEU A 406 -5.07 -22.92 11.96
C LEU A 406 -6.47 -22.78 12.57
N ARG A 407 -7.11 -23.89 12.95
CA ARG A 407 -8.41 -23.88 13.62
C ARG A 407 -8.35 -23.16 14.97
N ASP A 408 -7.28 -23.37 15.73
CA ASP A 408 -7.06 -22.67 17.00
C ASP A 408 -6.89 -21.17 16.78
N TYR A 409 -6.22 -20.76 15.71
CA TYR A 409 -6.12 -19.35 15.32
C TYR A 409 -7.50 -18.74 15.00
N LEU A 410 -8.32 -19.43 14.21
CA LEU A 410 -9.68 -18.96 13.90
C LEU A 410 -10.55 -18.93 15.16
N SER A 411 -10.39 -19.89 16.07
CA SER A 411 -11.07 -19.92 17.36
C SER A 411 -10.63 -18.76 18.26
N TRP A 412 -9.33 -18.44 18.27
CA TRP A 412 -8.79 -17.26 18.95
C TRP A 412 -9.44 -15.98 18.41
N ARG A 413 -9.53 -15.81 17.09
CA ARG A 413 -10.17 -14.66 16.44
C ARG A 413 -11.65 -14.53 16.82
N GLN A 414 -12.39 -15.63 16.87
CA GLN A 414 -13.80 -15.62 17.25
C GLN A 414 -14.01 -15.27 18.73
N VAL A 415 -13.17 -15.79 19.63
CA VAL A 415 -13.19 -15.43 21.05
C VAL A 415 -12.86 -13.96 21.25
N ASP A 416 -11.84 -13.45 20.55
CA ASP A 416 -11.44 -12.05 20.58
C ASP A 416 -12.58 -11.13 20.08
N CYS A 417 -13.25 -11.50 18.98
CA CYS A 417 -14.44 -10.82 18.48
C CYS A 417 -15.53 -10.71 19.54
N HIS A 418 -15.92 -11.84 20.14
CA HIS A 418 -16.98 -11.88 21.14
C HIS A 418 -16.67 -10.98 22.33
N ILE A 419 -15.43 -11.05 22.85
CA ILE A 419 -15.02 -10.33 24.05
C ILE A 419 -14.91 -8.83 23.78
N ASN A 420 -14.30 -8.44 22.65
CA ASN A 420 -14.14 -7.05 22.28
C ASN A 420 -15.49 -6.40 21.96
N ASN A 421 -16.38 -7.09 21.22
CA ASN A 421 -17.69 -6.56 20.91
C ASN A 421 -18.58 -6.43 22.16
N GLN A 422 -18.58 -7.41 23.07
CA GLN A 422 -19.34 -7.31 24.32
C GLN A 422 -18.84 -6.14 25.18
N TYR A 423 -17.52 -5.98 25.30
CA TYR A 423 -16.91 -4.85 26.00
C TYR A 423 -17.32 -3.51 25.36
N ASN A 424 -17.16 -3.37 24.04
CA ASN A 424 -17.49 -2.14 23.31
C ASN A 424 -18.98 -1.81 23.40
N THR A 425 -19.86 -2.81 23.36
CA THR A 425 -21.31 -2.61 23.52
C THR A 425 -21.63 -2.04 24.89
N CYS A 426 -21.04 -2.59 25.97
CA CYS A 426 -21.23 -2.04 27.31
C CYS A 426 -20.65 -0.62 27.43
N PHE A 427 -19.44 -0.43 26.89
CA PHE A 427 -18.73 0.85 26.94
C PHE A 427 -19.56 1.97 26.31
N TRP A 428 -20.08 1.74 25.10
CA TRP A 428 -20.88 2.73 24.40
C TRP A 428 -22.28 2.89 24.98
N ALA A 429 -22.89 1.84 25.57
CA ALA A 429 -24.13 1.99 26.31
C ALA A 429 -23.97 2.92 27.52
N LEU A 430 -22.88 2.77 28.29
CA LEU A 430 -22.54 3.66 29.41
C LEU A 430 -22.27 5.10 28.94
N VAL A 431 -21.52 5.28 27.85
CA VAL A 431 -21.26 6.62 27.30
C VAL A 431 -22.56 7.29 26.83
N LYS A 432 -23.45 6.55 26.15
CA LYS A 432 -24.75 7.04 25.71
C LYS A 432 -25.69 7.35 26.89
N SER A 433 -25.49 6.74 28.06
CA SER A 433 -26.23 7.05 29.28
C SER A 433 -25.74 8.32 30.01
N GLY A 434 -24.80 9.07 29.42
CA GLY A 434 -24.25 10.29 29.99
C GLY A 434 -22.96 10.11 30.79
N LYS A 435 -22.39 8.89 30.90
CA LYS A 435 -21.07 8.73 31.54
C LYS A 435 -19.95 9.26 30.66
N SER A 436 -18.88 9.77 31.28
CA SER A 436 -17.66 10.07 30.54
C SER A 436 -16.98 8.78 30.04
N LYS A 437 -16.13 8.89 29.01
CA LYS A 437 -15.34 7.75 28.52
C LYS A 437 -14.46 7.13 29.61
N SER A 438 -13.91 7.95 30.52
CA SER A 438 -13.08 7.48 31.63
C SER A 438 -13.92 6.71 32.66
N ASP A 439 -15.10 7.22 33.02
CA ASP A 439 -16.00 6.55 33.97
C ASP A 439 -16.54 5.24 33.40
N ALA A 440 -16.86 5.20 32.11
CA ALA A 440 -17.26 3.98 31.42
C ALA A 440 -16.15 2.93 31.47
N GLN A 441 -14.90 3.32 31.18
CA GLN A 441 -13.74 2.43 31.26
C GLN A 441 -13.50 1.91 32.68
N ASN A 442 -13.59 2.77 33.68
CA ASN A 442 -13.44 2.40 35.10
C ASN A 442 -14.56 1.45 35.55
N THR A 443 -15.81 1.69 35.12
CA THR A 443 -16.96 0.82 35.41
C THR A 443 -16.76 -0.58 34.85
N LEU A 444 -16.14 -0.72 33.66
CA LEU A 444 -15.91 -2.01 33.02
C LEU A 444 -14.63 -2.72 33.46
N LYS A 445 -13.76 -2.05 34.21
CA LYS A 445 -12.48 -2.62 34.64
C LYS A 445 -12.72 -3.81 35.57
N GLY A 446 -12.11 -4.94 35.25
CA GLY A 446 -12.24 -6.19 36.04
C GLY A 446 -13.55 -6.95 35.83
N THR A 447 -14.47 -6.44 35.01
CA THR A 447 -15.79 -7.07 34.81
C THR A 447 -15.71 -8.36 34.00
N GLN A 448 -16.50 -9.35 34.41
CA GLN A 448 -16.67 -10.64 33.76
C GLN A 448 -17.82 -10.62 32.73
N ALA A 449 -17.86 -11.62 31.86
CA ALA A 449 -18.88 -11.69 30.79
C ALA A 449 -20.33 -11.70 31.33
N ARG A 450 -20.58 -12.33 32.48
CA ARG A 450 -21.90 -12.35 33.13
C ARG A 450 -22.32 -10.96 33.62
N GLU A 451 -21.40 -10.22 34.24
CA GLU A 451 -21.65 -8.86 34.75
C GLU A 451 -21.93 -7.89 33.61
N LYS A 452 -21.18 -7.99 32.51
CA LYS A 452 -21.43 -7.24 31.27
C LYS A 452 -22.83 -7.51 30.71
N ASN A 453 -23.25 -8.77 30.66
CA ASN A 453 -24.61 -9.11 30.22
C ASN A 453 -25.69 -8.54 31.15
N GLN A 454 -25.48 -8.56 32.47
CA GLN A 454 -26.40 -7.94 33.42
C GLN A 454 -26.48 -6.41 33.23
N MET A 455 -25.34 -5.76 33.00
CA MET A 455 -25.28 -4.33 32.72
C MET A 455 -26.01 -3.98 31.41
N LEU A 456 -25.81 -4.75 30.34
CA LEU A 456 -26.52 -4.52 29.07
C LEU A 456 -28.04 -4.65 29.22
N LYS A 457 -28.52 -5.57 30.05
CA LYS A 457 -29.96 -5.69 30.36
C LYS A 457 -30.54 -4.43 31.01
N GLN A 458 -29.76 -3.70 31.81
CA GLN A 458 -30.21 -2.41 32.40
C GLN A 458 -30.44 -1.35 31.32
N PHE A 459 -29.78 -1.47 30.18
CA PHE A 459 -29.98 -0.63 28.99
C PHE A 459 -30.98 -1.22 27.99
N GLY A 460 -31.70 -2.30 28.35
CA GLY A 460 -32.62 -2.98 27.44
C GLY A 460 -31.94 -3.74 26.30
N ILE A 461 -30.63 -3.98 26.38
CA ILE A 461 -29.86 -4.68 25.36
C ILE A 461 -29.70 -6.14 25.76
N ASP A 462 -30.32 -7.05 25.00
CA ASP A 462 -29.95 -8.46 25.03
C ASP A 462 -28.79 -8.70 24.05
N TYR A 463 -27.58 -8.85 24.60
CA TYR A 463 -26.41 -9.13 23.79
C TYR A 463 -26.61 -10.34 22.89
N ASN A 464 -27.21 -11.43 23.37
CA ASN A 464 -27.34 -12.65 22.57
C ASN A 464 -28.32 -12.52 21.41
N ALA A 465 -29.22 -11.54 21.47
CA ALA A 465 -30.16 -11.21 20.40
C ALA A 465 -29.56 -10.28 19.33
N LEU A 466 -28.37 -9.70 19.55
CA LEU A 466 -27.72 -8.87 18.53
C LEU A 466 -27.38 -9.70 17.28
N PRO A 467 -27.35 -9.08 16.09
CA PRO A 467 -26.99 -9.76 14.84
C PRO A 467 -25.69 -10.55 14.97
N ALA A 468 -25.67 -11.77 14.40
CA ALA A 468 -24.54 -12.69 14.52
C ALA A 468 -23.21 -12.05 14.06
N MET A 469 -23.24 -11.28 12.96
CA MET A 469 -22.07 -10.55 12.44
C MET A 469 -21.38 -9.68 13.51
N LEU A 470 -22.14 -9.04 14.40
CA LEU A 470 -21.56 -8.19 15.44
C LEU A 470 -20.87 -9.00 16.53
N ARG A 471 -21.39 -10.20 16.82
CA ARG A 471 -20.94 -11.03 17.97
C ARG A 471 -19.92 -12.08 17.62
N GLN A 472 -19.93 -12.52 16.36
CA GLN A 472 -19.19 -13.68 15.88
C GLN A 472 -18.30 -13.34 14.69
N GLY A 473 -18.39 -12.13 14.15
CA GLY A 473 -17.68 -11.72 12.93
C GLY A 473 -18.33 -12.28 11.68
N SER A 474 -17.61 -12.16 10.57
CA SER A 474 -18.05 -12.59 9.23
C SER A 474 -17.08 -13.62 8.66
N CYS A 475 -17.61 -14.68 8.05
CA CYS A 475 -16.81 -15.62 7.25
C CYS A 475 -17.14 -15.46 5.78
N VAL A 476 -16.13 -15.47 4.91
CA VAL A 476 -16.32 -15.59 3.46
C VAL A 476 -15.53 -16.78 2.97
N PHE A 477 -16.17 -17.66 2.20
CA PHE A 477 -15.56 -18.85 1.64
C PHE A 477 -16.26 -19.27 0.35
N ARG A 478 -15.58 -20.10 -0.44
CA ARG A 478 -16.12 -20.62 -1.70
C ARG A 478 -16.94 -21.88 -1.44
N LEU A 479 -18.18 -21.89 -1.90
CA LEU A 479 -18.98 -23.11 -1.99
C LEU A 479 -18.63 -23.83 -3.30
N LYS A 480 -18.18 -25.08 -3.21
CA LYS A 480 -18.12 -25.95 -4.39
C LYS A 480 -19.54 -26.40 -4.71
N ILE A 481 -20.17 -25.77 -5.70
CA ILE A 481 -21.41 -26.28 -6.28
C ILE A 481 -20.99 -27.44 -7.20
N ARG A 482 -21.36 -28.67 -6.85
CA ARG A 482 -21.26 -29.79 -7.79
C ARG A 482 -22.38 -29.59 -8.82
N HIS A 483 -22.00 -29.34 -10.07
CA HIS A 483 -22.92 -29.42 -11.20
C HIS A 483 -23.13 -30.87 -11.61
#